data_AF-A0A2D4PQ86-F1
#
_entry.id   AF-A0A2D4PQ86-F1
#
_cell.length_a   1.000
_cell.length_b   1.000
_cell.length_c   1.000
_cell.angle_alpha   90.00
_cell.angle_beta   90.00
_cell.angle_gamma   90.00
#
_symmetry.space_group_name_H-M   'P 1'
#
loop_
_entity.id
_entity.type
_entity.pdbx_description
1 polymer ?
#
loop_
_entity_poly.entity_id
_entity_poly.type
_entity_poly.pdbx_seq_one_letter_code
_entity_poly.pdbx_strand_id
1 'polypeptide(L)'
;RFHEYLYGRKFTLITDHKPLLGILAGDKPTPNILSPRMLRWTVFLAAYNYRLIHKPGKEIANADALSRCPLPDTAEDPAPSAAILNIEADRPGLVTSAKIARLTRRDETMARVLNYTWKGWPLST
;
A
#
# COMPACT_ATOMS: atom_id res chain seq x y z
N ARG A 1 18.73 2.31 -2.59
CA ARG A 1 19.88 3.08 -2.04
C ARG A 1 19.84 3.25 -0.52
N PHE A 2 18.79 3.83 0.09
CA PHE A 2 18.78 4.10 1.55
C PHE A 2 18.00 3.08 2.40
N HIS A 3 17.70 1.90 1.85
CA HIS A 3 16.88 0.90 2.52
C HIS A 3 17.43 0.51 3.89
N GLU A 4 18.72 0.16 3.96
CA GLU A 4 19.38 -0.28 5.19
C GLU A 4 19.37 0.77 6.32
N TYR A 5 19.35 2.06 5.96
CA TYR A 5 19.35 3.15 6.93
C TYR A 5 17.94 3.49 7.45
N LEU A 6 16.93 3.30 6.60
CA LEU A 6 15.56 3.78 6.83
C LEU A 6 14.61 2.66 7.29
N TYR A 7 14.91 1.41 6.92
CA TYR A 7 14.05 0.29 7.25
C TYR A 7 13.89 0.12 8.77
N GLY A 8 12.65 -0.07 9.21
CA GLY A 8 12.29 -0.19 10.63
C GLY A 8 12.37 1.11 11.45
N ARG A 9 12.79 2.24 10.87
CA ARG A 9 12.93 3.52 11.57
C ARG A 9 11.91 4.53 11.12
N LYS A 10 11.51 5.43 12.04
CA LYS A 10 10.69 6.61 11.72
C LYS A 10 11.58 7.69 11.12
N PHE A 11 11.21 8.22 9.95
CA PHE A 11 11.92 9.34 9.33
C PHE A 11 10.96 10.34 8.68
N THR A 12 11.50 11.49 8.27
CA THR A 12 10.75 12.53 7.56
C THR A 12 11.13 12.50 6.09
N LEU A 13 10.13 12.32 5.22
CA LEU A 13 10.29 12.42 3.78
C LEU A 13 9.84 13.82 3.34
N ILE A 14 10.74 14.57 2.70
CA ILE A 14 10.46 15.95 2.24
C ILE A 14 10.30 15.94 0.73
N THR A 15 9.24 16.57 0.23
CA THR A 15 8.97 16.75 -1.20
C THR A 15 8.55 18.18 -1.51
N ASP A 16 8.84 18.67 -2.71
CA ASP A 16 8.31 19.91 -3.25
C ASP A 16 6.96 19.73 -3.97
N HIS A 17 6.48 18.49 -4.09
CA HIS A 17 5.30 18.17 -4.87
C HIS A 17 4.03 18.03 -4.00
N LYS A 18 3.29 19.14 -3.82
CA LYS A 18 2.06 19.17 -2.99
C LYS A 18 1.05 18.05 -3.27
N PRO A 19 0.73 17.70 -4.54
CA PRO A 19 -0.21 16.62 -4.82
C PRO A 19 0.18 15.27 -4.21
N LEU A 20 1.49 14.99 -4.05
CA LEU A 20 1.94 13.71 -3.51
C LEU A 20 1.57 13.53 -2.03
N LEU A 21 1.32 14.63 -1.30
CA LEU A 21 0.83 14.54 0.08
C LEU A 21 -0.46 13.73 0.15
N GLY A 22 -1.41 13.96 -0.75
CA GLY A 22 -2.71 13.29 -0.71
C GLY A 22 -2.68 11.82 -1.12
N ILE A 23 -1.60 11.37 -1.78
CA ILE A 23 -1.49 10.03 -2.35
C ILE A 23 -0.52 9.16 -1.56
N LEU A 24 0.57 9.76 -1.07
CA LEU A 24 1.67 9.06 -0.43
C LEU A 24 1.76 9.33 1.09
N ALA A 25 0.89 10.15 1.69
CA ALA A 25 0.95 10.32 3.15
C ALA A 25 0.38 9.12 3.93
N GLY A 26 -0.32 8.19 3.27
CA GLY A 26 -0.86 6.97 3.89
C GLY A 26 -2.00 7.21 4.88
N ASP A 27 -2.45 8.45 5.04
CA ASP A 27 -3.57 8.89 5.88
C ASP A 27 -4.93 8.69 5.20
N LYS A 28 -4.94 8.57 3.87
CA LYS A 28 -6.14 8.44 3.04
C LYS A 28 -6.09 7.16 2.21
N PRO A 29 -7.26 6.57 1.88
CA PRO A 29 -7.33 5.47 0.94
C PRO A 29 -6.67 5.85 -0.39
N THR A 30 -5.90 4.92 -0.94
CA THR A 30 -5.27 5.09 -2.24
C THR A 30 -6.36 5.28 -3.31
N PRO A 31 -6.33 6.36 -4.12
CA PRO A 31 -7.36 6.58 -5.14
C PRO A 31 -7.47 5.42 -6.13
N ASN A 32 -8.70 5.11 -6.58
CA ASN A 32 -8.95 4.05 -7.55
C ASN A 32 -8.29 4.29 -8.92
N ILE A 33 -7.95 5.55 -9.22
CA ILE A 33 -7.32 5.95 -10.47
C ILE A 33 -5.93 6.53 -10.11
N LEU A 34 -4.90 5.70 -10.25
CA LEU A 34 -3.50 6.10 -10.15
C LEU A 34 -2.75 5.67 -11.41
N SER A 35 -1.76 6.45 -11.82
CA SER A 35 -0.84 5.99 -12.86
C SER A 35 -0.05 4.77 -12.35
N PRO A 36 0.38 3.85 -13.24
CA PRO A 36 1.19 2.70 -12.84
C PRO A 36 2.44 3.10 -12.06
N ARG A 37 3.07 4.22 -12.42
CA ARG A 37 4.21 4.79 -11.69
C ARG A 37 3.84 5.16 -10.26
N MET A 38 2.72 5.86 -10.05
CA MET A 38 2.29 6.25 -8.71
C MET A 38 1.97 5.04 -7.85
N LEU A 39 1.30 4.03 -8.41
CA LEU A 39 1.02 2.78 -7.71
C LEU A 39 2.32 2.07 -7.25
N ARG A 40 3.35 2.04 -8.12
CA ARG A 40 4.68 1.53 -7.75
C ARG A 40 5.29 2.22 -6.55
N TRP A 41 5.26 3.53 -6.56
CA TRP A 41 5.78 4.33 -5.46
C TRP A 41 4.97 4.19 -4.18
N THR A 42 3.63 4.10 -4.28
CA THR A 42 2.77 3.86 -3.11
C THR A 42 3.10 2.52 -2.45
N VAL A 43 3.18 1.43 -3.20
CA VAL A 43 3.50 0.10 -2.65
C VAL A 43 4.93 0.05 -2.13
N PHE A 44 5.89 0.64 -2.84
CA PHE A 44 7.28 0.70 -2.39
C PHE A 44 7.41 1.45 -1.07
N LEU A 45 6.75 2.61 -0.94
CA LEU A 45 6.80 3.43 0.26
C LEU A 45 6.00 2.83 1.42
N ALA A 46 4.98 2.01 1.15
CA ALA A 46 4.21 1.31 2.19
C ALA A 46 5.08 0.39 3.08
N ALA A 47 6.26 -0.02 2.61
CA ALA A 47 7.22 -0.79 3.41
C ALA A 47 7.96 0.04 4.48
N TYR A 48 7.80 1.36 4.50
CA TYR A 48 8.56 2.28 5.35
C TYR A 48 7.66 3.08 6.30
N ASN A 49 8.23 3.47 7.45
CA ASN A 49 7.56 4.32 8.43
C ASN A 49 8.04 5.77 8.29
N TYR A 50 7.29 6.60 7.59
CA TYR A 50 7.69 7.99 7.35
C TYR A 50 6.56 8.99 7.59
N ARG A 51 6.96 10.23 7.86
CA ARG A 51 6.10 11.41 7.81
C ARG A 51 6.41 12.19 6.53
N LEU A 52 5.43 12.36 5.66
CA LEU A 52 5.58 13.15 4.44
C LEU A 52 5.34 14.63 4.72
N ILE A 53 6.27 15.49 4.32
CA ILE A 53 6.20 16.94 4.50
C ILE A 53 6.48 17.63 3.17
N HIS A 54 5.62 18.58 2.81
CA HIS A 54 5.89 19.47 1.69
C HIS A 54 6.76 20.65 2.12
N LYS A 55 7.81 20.96 1.35
CA LYS A 55 8.52 22.23 1.43
C LYS A 55 8.65 22.84 0.03
N PRO A 56 8.53 24.17 -0.14
CA PRO A 56 8.75 24.81 -1.44
C PRO A 56 10.13 24.46 -2.01
N GLY A 57 10.24 24.26 -3.33
CA GLY A 57 11.52 23.89 -3.96
C GLY A 57 12.68 24.85 -3.67
N LYS A 58 12.38 26.14 -3.44
CA LYS A 58 13.35 27.16 -3.00
C LYS A 58 14.03 26.83 -1.66
N GLU A 59 13.37 26.05 -0.81
CA GLU A 59 13.89 25.61 0.50
C GLU A 59 14.58 24.24 0.46
N ILE A 60 14.63 23.59 -0.71
CA ILE A 60 15.28 22.28 -0.92
C ILE A 60 16.30 22.38 -2.08
N ALA A 61 17.07 23.46 -2.10
CA ALA A 61 18.05 23.74 -3.16
C ALA A 61 19.07 22.62 -3.36
N ASN A 62 19.41 21.88 -2.30
CA ASN A 62 20.27 20.71 -2.35
C ASN A 62 19.67 19.57 -3.19
N ALA A 63 18.38 19.28 -3.04
CA ALA A 63 17.71 18.25 -3.84
C ALA A 63 17.48 18.69 -5.29
N ASP A 64 17.16 19.97 -5.50
CA ASP A 64 17.01 20.55 -6.84
C ASP A 64 18.34 20.55 -7.62
N ALA A 65 19.45 20.91 -6.96
CA ALA A 65 20.77 20.88 -7.59
C ALA A 65 21.18 19.45 -8.00
N LEU A 66 20.94 18.46 -7.12
CA LEU A 66 21.26 17.06 -7.41
C LEU A 66 20.35 16.46 -8.49
N SER A 67 19.09 16.88 -8.58
CA SER A 67 18.17 16.39 -9.63
C SER A 67 18.48 16.97 -11.00
N ARG A 68 19.06 18.18 -11.06
CA ARG A 68 19.48 18.87 -12.30
C ARG A 68 20.88 18.48 -12.78
N CYS A 69 21.66 17.77 -11.97
CA CYS A 69 23.01 17.33 -12.32
C CYS A 69 23.06 15.79 -12.42
N PRO A 70 22.53 15.21 -13.51
CA PRO A 70 22.53 13.77 -13.68
C PRO A 70 23.96 13.24 -13.85
N LEU A 71 24.29 12.19 -13.11
CA LEU A 71 25.49 11.40 -13.34
C LEU A 71 25.33 10.61 -14.66
N PRO A 72 26.43 10.26 -15.35
CA PRO A 72 26.39 9.52 -16.61
C PRO A 72 25.72 8.14 -16.50
N ASP A 73 25.66 7.56 -15.30
CA ASP A 73 24.88 6.35 -15.05
C ASP A 73 23.39 6.67 -14.87
N THR A 74 22.57 6.15 -15.77
CA THR A 74 21.12 6.07 -15.62
C THR A 74 20.79 5.11 -14.47
N ALA A 75 20.54 5.66 -13.29
CA ALA A 75 20.01 4.88 -12.17
C ALA A 75 18.63 4.33 -12.54
N GLU A 76 18.45 3.01 -12.38
CA GLU A 76 17.15 2.36 -12.52
C GLU A 76 16.13 2.92 -11.50
N ASP A 77 14.83 2.91 -11.86
CA ASP A 77 13.75 3.34 -10.96
C ASP A 77 13.78 2.49 -9.68
N PRO A 78 14.01 3.08 -8.50
CA PRO A 78 14.10 2.32 -7.25
C PRO A 78 12.77 1.67 -6.86
N ALA A 79 11.64 2.09 -7.43
CA ALA A 79 10.35 1.42 -7.28
C ALA A 79 10.20 0.35 -8.38
N PRO A 80 10.39 -0.95 -8.06
CA PRO A 80 10.48 -2.00 -9.07
C PRO A 80 9.16 -2.16 -9.85
N SER A 81 9.26 -2.28 -11.18
CA SER A 81 8.09 -2.41 -12.04
C SER A 81 7.52 -3.84 -12.15
N ALA A 82 8.30 -4.85 -11.81
CA ALA A 82 7.93 -6.25 -12.04
C ALA A 82 6.96 -6.82 -11.00
N ALA A 83 6.98 -6.33 -9.75
CA ALA A 83 6.29 -7.00 -8.64
C ALA A 83 4.78 -6.68 -8.55
N ILE A 84 4.32 -5.52 -9.02
CA ILE A 84 2.93 -5.09 -8.81
C ILE A 84 1.97 -5.74 -9.81
N LEU A 85 2.42 -5.99 -11.04
CA LEU A 85 1.65 -6.74 -12.05
C LEU A 85 1.33 -8.17 -11.57
N ASN A 86 2.13 -8.74 -10.67
CA ASN A 86 1.91 -10.08 -10.15
C ASN A 86 0.81 -10.17 -9.09
N ILE A 87 0.35 -9.06 -8.48
CA ILE A 87 -0.79 -9.11 -7.53
C ILE A 87 -2.11 -9.38 -8.27
N GLU A 88 -2.21 -8.96 -9.54
CA GLU A 88 -3.35 -9.28 -10.40
C GLU A 88 -3.25 -10.67 -11.02
N ALA A 89 -2.02 -11.12 -11.31
CA ALA A 89 -1.76 -12.41 -11.95
C ALA A 89 -1.78 -13.58 -10.96
N ASP A 90 -1.24 -13.39 -9.76
CA ASP A 90 -1.31 -14.35 -8.66
C ASP A 90 -2.60 -14.10 -7.89
N ARG A 91 -3.73 -14.50 -8.49
CA ARG A 91 -4.95 -14.79 -7.74
C ARG A 91 -4.79 -16.20 -7.20
N PRO A 92 -4.32 -16.43 -5.96
CA PRO A 92 -4.34 -17.77 -5.39
C PRO A 92 -5.80 -18.22 -5.29
N GLY A 93 -6.23 -18.95 -6.31
CA GLY A 93 -7.55 -19.53 -6.54
C GLY A 93 -8.71 -18.66 -6.05
N LEU A 94 -9.31 -17.87 -6.97
CA LEU A 94 -10.64 -17.25 -6.83
C LEU A 94 -11.46 -17.96 -5.76
N VAL A 95 -11.62 -17.31 -4.60
CA VAL A 95 -12.40 -17.87 -3.51
C VAL A 95 -13.85 -17.86 -3.96
N THR A 96 -14.29 -18.95 -4.57
CA THR A 96 -15.67 -19.09 -5.06
C THR A 96 -16.61 -19.04 -3.87
N SER A 97 -17.80 -18.45 -4.04
CA SER A 97 -18.86 -18.45 -3.03
C SER A 97 -19.14 -19.85 -2.47
N ALA A 98 -19.06 -20.89 -3.32
CA ALA A 98 -19.15 -22.29 -2.92
C ALA A 98 -18.05 -22.75 -1.94
N LYS A 99 -16.81 -22.30 -2.15
CA LYS A 99 -15.66 -22.61 -1.26
C LYS A 99 -15.81 -21.90 0.08
N ILE A 100 -16.27 -20.64 0.07
CA ILE A 100 -16.60 -19.89 1.30
C ILE A 100 -17.70 -20.63 2.06
N ALA A 101 -18.83 -20.92 1.42
CA ALA A 101 -19.96 -21.60 2.05
C ALA A 101 -19.55 -22.94 2.69
N ARG A 102 -18.69 -23.72 2.01
CA ARG A 102 -18.18 -24.99 2.55
C ARG A 102 -17.29 -24.77 3.79
N LEU A 103 -16.39 -23.79 3.77
CA LEU A 103 -15.50 -23.51 4.89
C LEU A 103 -16.26 -22.90 6.07
N THR A 104 -17.20 -21.98 5.81
CA THR A 104 -18.07 -21.37 6.82
C THR A 104 -18.97 -22.40 7.52
N ARG A 105 -19.41 -23.46 6.82
CA ARG A 105 -20.15 -24.56 7.47
C ARG A 105 -19.28 -25.45 8.37
N ARG A 106 -17.96 -25.50 8.13
CA ARG A 106 -17.03 -26.30 8.95
C ARG A 106 -16.56 -25.53 10.18
N ASP A 107 -16.62 -24.20 10.14
CA ASP A 107 -16.29 -23.36 11.27
C ASP A 107 -17.39 -23.46 12.35
N GLU A 108 -17.01 -23.84 13.58
CA GLU A 108 -17.96 -24.08 14.68
C GLU A 108 -18.77 -22.83 15.04
N THR A 109 -18.12 -21.66 15.04
CA THR A 109 -18.76 -20.41 15.44
C THR A 109 -19.73 -19.97 14.36
N MET A 110 -19.30 -19.97 13.11
CA MET A 110 -20.12 -19.55 11.96
C MET A 110 -21.24 -20.54 11.65
N ALA A 111 -21.03 -21.85 11.85
CA ALA A 111 -22.10 -22.84 11.74
C ALA A 111 -23.18 -22.64 12.81
N ARG A 112 -22.79 -22.26 14.04
CA ARG A 112 -23.73 -21.94 15.11
C ARG A 112 -24.54 -20.68 14.78
N VAL A 113 -23.88 -19.64 14.27
CA VAL A 113 -24.55 -18.41 13.80
C VAL A 113 -25.51 -18.72 12.66
N LEU A 114 -25.11 -19.54 11.67
CA LEU A 114 -25.96 -19.96 10.57
C LEU A 114 -27.23 -20.68 11.08
N ASN A 115 -27.06 -21.57 12.05
CA ASN A 115 -28.17 -22.29 12.67
C ASN A 115 -29.11 -21.33 13.40
N TYR A 116 -28.59 -20.33 14.11
CA TYR A 116 -29.40 -19.30 14.77
C TYR A 116 -30.13 -18.39 13.78
N THR A 117 -29.54 -18.07 12.63
CA THR A 117 -30.27 -17.34 11.57
C THR A 117 -31.45 -18.13 10.99
N TRP A 118 -31.38 -19.46 10.99
CA TRP A 118 -32.45 -20.33 10.49
C TRP A 118 -33.49 -20.69 11.55
N LYS A 119 -33.07 -20.92 12.79
CA LYS A 119 -33.93 -21.41 13.89
C LYS A 119 -34.33 -20.34 14.91
N GLY A 120 -33.81 -19.12 14.77
CA GLY A 120 -33.96 -18.05 15.74
C GLY A 120 -32.78 -18.00 16.72
N TRP A 121 -32.51 -16.80 17.25
CA TRP A 121 -31.50 -16.60 18.27
C TRP A 121 -31.93 -17.25 19.59
N PRO A 122 -31.01 -17.85 20.37
CA PRO A 122 -31.32 -18.30 21.70
C PRO A 122 -31.78 -17.09 22.52
N LEU A 123 -32.95 -17.21 23.14
CA LEU A 123 -33.44 -16.19 24.07
C LEU A 123 -32.46 -16.11 25.23
N SER A 124 -31.94 -14.91 25.48
CA SER A 124 -31.06 -14.62 26.60
C SER A 124 -31.72 -15.12 27.89
N THR A 125 -31.07 -16.04 28.59
CA THR A 125 -31.47 -16.46 29.95
C THR A 125 -30.98 -15.42 30.94
#